data_AF-A0A1G4YTI7-F1
#
_entry.id   AF-A0A1G4YTI7-F1
#
_cell.length_a   1.000
_cell.length_b   1.000
_cell.length_c   1.000
_cell.angle_alpha   90.00
_cell.angle_beta   90.00
_cell.angle_gamma   90.00
#
_symmetry.space_group_name_H-M   'P 1'
#
loop_
_entity.id
_entity.type
_entity.pdbx_description
1 polymer ?
#
loop_
_entity_poly.entity_id
_entity_poly.type
_entity_poly.pdbx_seq_one_letter_code
_entity_poly.pdbx_strand_id
1 'polypeptide(L)'
;MEAPGHGVDVGGPLFRPVRNNCTGTLNKAITADIAYKLVRAYFVALGFEIGVHALRATARTNALNHQADIVKVQKWLGVCEYCDNADYDHRKTRLKAVRRLR
;
A
#
# COMPACT_ATOMS: atom_id res chain seq x y z
N MET A 1 -16.48 -14.90 15.57
CA MET A 1 -16.32 -13.43 15.47
C MET A 1 -17.65 -12.88 15.00
N GLU A 2 -18.40 -12.19 15.86
CA GLU A 2 -19.60 -11.48 15.44
C GLU A 2 -19.21 -10.36 14.47
N ALA A 3 -19.80 -10.37 13.28
CA ALA A 3 -19.65 -9.28 12.35
C ALA A 3 -20.28 -8.04 12.99
N PRO A 4 -19.57 -6.92 13.14
CA PRO A 4 -20.23 -5.71 13.60
C PRO A 4 -21.31 -5.39 12.55
N GLY A 5 -22.53 -5.06 13.00
CA GLY A 5 -23.72 -4.94 12.15
C GLY A 5 -23.69 -3.83 11.07
N HIS A 6 -22.52 -3.26 10.80
CA HIS A 6 -22.27 -2.23 9.80
C HIS A 6 -22.23 -2.75 8.35
N GLY A 7 -22.34 -4.07 8.10
CA GLY A 7 -22.34 -4.63 6.74
C GLY A 7 -23.61 -4.31 5.93
N VAL A 8 -24.71 -3.95 6.58
CA VAL A 8 -25.98 -3.55 5.93
C VAL A 8 -26.03 -2.07 5.55
N ASP A 9 -25.13 -1.25 6.11
CA ASP A 9 -25.07 0.19 5.83
C ASP A 9 -24.08 0.47 4.69
N VAL A 10 -24.58 0.31 3.46
CA VAL A 10 -23.81 0.45 2.20
C VAL A 10 -23.32 1.89 1.98
N GLY A 11 -24.02 2.89 2.53
CA GLY A 11 -23.70 4.31 2.34
C GLY A 11 -22.73 4.89 3.36
N GLY A 12 -22.57 4.23 4.51
CA GLY A 12 -21.71 4.72 5.57
C GLY A 12 -20.23 4.33 5.41
N PRO A 13 -19.33 4.95 6.20
CA PRO A 13 -17.90 4.68 6.12
C PRO A 13 -17.56 3.24 6.52
N LEU A 14 -16.66 2.59 5.76
CA LEU A 14 -16.27 1.20 6.01
C LEU A 14 -15.54 1.02 7.35
N PHE A 15 -14.62 1.94 7.68
CA PHE A 15 -13.89 1.91 8.94
C PHE A 15 -14.47 2.92 9.92
N ARG A 16 -15.05 2.40 11.00
CA ARG A 16 -15.67 3.16 12.09
C ARG A 16 -14.97 2.87 13.41
N PRO A 17 -14.94 3.83 14.35
CA PRO A 17 -14.44 3.57 15.68
C PRO A 17 -15.36 2.56 16.39
N VAL A 18 -14.76 1.53 17.00
CA VAL A 18 -15.50 0.55 17.82
C VAL A 18 -15.94 1.16 19.15
N ARG A 19 -15.14 2.09 19.69
CA ARG A 19 -15.43 2.84 20.92
C ARG A 19 -14.99 4.28 20.77
N ASN A 20 -15.82 5.23 21.16
CA ASN A 20 -15.49 6.65 21.19
C ASN A 20 -15.95 7.27 22.52
N ASN A 21 -15.03 7.39 23.48
CA ASN A 21 -15.31 7.98 24.79
C ASN A 21 -15.29 9.51 24.80
N CYS A 22 -14.90 10.16 23.70
CA CYS A 22 -14.75 11.62 23.62
C CYS A 22 -15.99 12.30 23.03
N THR A 23 -16.48 11.79 21.90
CA THR A 23 -17.59 12.42 21.15
C THR A 23 -18.86 11.56 21.11
N GLY A 24 -18.79 10.28 21.52
CA GLY A 24 -19.93 9.34 21.46
C GLY A 24 -20.40 8.95 20.05
N THR A 25 -19.97 9.66 19.01
CA THR A 25 -20.32 9.34 17.62
C THR A 25 -19.52 8.16 17.10
N LEU A 26 -20.22 7.09 16.68
CA LEU A 26 -19.64 5.88 16.08
C LEU A 26 -19.87 5.78 14.56
N ASN A 27 -20.79 6.57 14.00
CA ASN A 27 -21.12 6.55 12.56
C ASN A 27 -20.18 7.40 11.69
N LYS A 28 -18.99 7.78 12.20
CA LYS A 28 -18.02 8.60 11.49
C LYS A 28 -16.84 7.75 11.01
N ALA A 29 -16.27 8.12 9.87
CA ALA A 29 -15.03 7.54 9.39
C ALA A 29 -13.90 7.77 10.40
N ILE A 30 -13.03 6.77 10.57
CA ILE A 30 -11.79 6.96 11.32
C ILE A 30 -10.87 7.97 10.63
N THR A 31 -10.09 8.70 11.41
CA THR A 31 -9.07 9.62 10.88
C THR A 31 -7.85 8.85 10.39
N ALA A 32 -7.15 9.37 9.38
CA ALA A 32 -5.91 8.78 8.86
C ALA A 32 -4.84 8.56 9.96
N ASP A 33 -4.80 9.43 10.97
CA ASP A 33 -3.94 9.29 12.15
C ASP A 33 -4.17 7.98 12.91
N ILE A 34 -5.43 7.52 13.03
CA ILE A 34 -5.74 6.25 13.70
C ILE A 34 -5.14 5.09 12.91
N ALA A 35 -5.28 5.09 11.58
CA ALA A 35 -4.68 4.07 10.73
C ALA A 35 -3.14 4.06 10.85
N TYR A 36 -2.52 5.25 10.90
CA TYR A 36 -1.09 5.39 11.13
C TYR A 36 -0.65 4.81 12.47
N LYS A 37 -1.32 5.20 13.57
CA LYS A 37 -1.00 4.73 14.93
C LYS A 37 -1.21 3.22 15.08
N LEU A 38 -2.28 2.68 14.50
CA LEU A 38 -2.56 1.24 14.52
C LEU A 38 -1.43 0.46 13.87
N VAL A 39 -1.04 0.82 12.65
CA VAL A 39 0.03 0.16 11.91
C VAL A 39 1.37 0.30 12.64
N ARG A 40 1.67 1.48 13.18
CA ARG A 40 2.87 1.72 13.99
C ARG A 40 2.91 0.82 15.23
N ALA A 41 1.79 0.66 15.95
CA ALA A 41 1.72 -0.21 17.12
C ALA A 41 2.06 -1.66 16.80
N TYR A 42 1.57 -2.19 15.67
CA TYR A 42 1.91 -3.54 15.22
C TYR A 42 3.39 -3.68 14.85
N PHE A 43 3.97 -2.70 14.15
CA PHE A 43 5.39 -2.76 13.83
C PHE A 43 6.28 -2.66 15.07
N VAL A 44 5.94 -1.79 16.02
CA VAL A 44 6.66 -1.67 17.29
C VAL A 44 6.61 -2.98 18.06
N ALA A 45 5.46 -3.67 18.09
CA ALA A 45 5.34 -4.99 18.71
C ALA A 45 6.24 -6.05 18.05
N LEU A 46 6.55 -5.88 16.77
CA LEU A 46 7.48 -6.72 16.00
C LEU A 46 8.94 -6.23 16.08
N GLY A 47 9.22 -5.12 16.75
CA GLY A 47 10.56 -4.53 16.88
C GLY A 47 10.99 -3.65 15.69
N PHE A 48 10.06 -3.23 14.84
CA PHE A 48 10.34 -2.38 13.68
C PHE A 48 9.83 -0.94 13.88
N GLU A 49 10.63 0.05 13.51
CA GLU A 49 10.25 1.47 13.54
C GLU A 49 9.78 1.98 12.16
N ILE A 50 8.95 1.18 11.49
CA ILE A 50 8.57 1.41 10.11
C ILE A 50 7.16 2.03 10.03
N GLY A 51 6.95 2.96 9.08
CA GLY A 51 5.66 3.63 8.86
C GLY A 51 4.78 3.00 7.75
N VAL A 52 3.53 3.46 7.65
CA VAL A 52 2.53 2.98 6.67
C VAL A 52 3.00 3.02 5.21
N HIS A 53 3.84 4.00 4.87
CA HIS A 53 4.38 4.13 3.51
C HIS A 53 5.30 2.98 3.12
N ALA A 54 5.97 2.35 4.08
CA ALA A 54 6.79 1.20 3.78
C ALA A 54 5.94 -0.01 3.36
N LEU A 55 4.74 -0.21 3.92
CA LEU A 55 3.85 -1.27 3.42
C LEU A 55 3.51 -1.05 1.95
N ARG A 56 3.24 0.20 1.55
CA ARG A 56 2.96 0.53 0.15
C ARG A 56 4.18 0.26 -0.74
N ALA A 57 5.38 0.59 -0.26
CA ALA A 57 6.63 0.27 -0.97
C ALA A 57 6.85 -1.25 -1.07
N THR A 58 6.66 -2.01 0.01
CA THR A 58 6.76 -3.48 0.04
C THR A 58 5.73 -4.14 -0.86
N ALA A 59 4.51 -3.62 -0.90
CA ALA A 59 3.45 -4.11 -1.79
C ALA A 59 3.83 -3.90 -3.27
N ARG A 60 4.42 -2.73 -3.60
CA ARG A 60 4.97 -2.44 -4.93
C ARG A 60 6.10 -3.41 -5.29
N THR A 61 7.09 -3.58 -4.41
CA THR A 61 8.23 -4.47 -4.69
C THR A 61 7.82 -5.92 -4.75
N ASN A 62 6.88 -6.39 -3.92
CA ASN A 62 6.32 -7.75 -4.02
C ASN A 62 5.61 -8.00 -5.35
N ALA A 63 4.77 -7.06 -5.81
CA ALA A 63 4.11 -7.18 -7.11
C ALA A 63 5.14 -7.25 -8.25
N LEU A 64 6.15 -6.38 -8.22
CA LEU A 64 7.23 -6.37 -9.21
C LEU A 64 8.12 -7.62 -9.13
N ASN A 65 8.34 -8.18 -7.94
CA ASN A 65 9.09 -9.43 -7.75
C ASN A 65 8.33 -10.63 -8.33
N HIS A 66 7.00 -10.61 -8.26
CA HIS A 66 6.13 -11.63 -8.86
C HIS A 66 5.77 -11.35 -10.31
N GLN A 67 6.64 -10.62 -11.04
CA GLN A 67 6.54 -10.40 -12.49
C GLN A 67 5.25 -9.67 -12.92
N ALA A 68 4.61 -8.91 -12.03
CA ALA A 68 3.50 -8.06 -12.41
C ALA A 68 3.97 -6.94 -13.33
N ASP A 69 3.13 -6.59 -14.31
CA ASP A 69 3.37 -5.50 -15.25
C ASP A 69 3.51 -4.16 -14.50
N ILE A 70 4.60 -3.43 -14.80
CA ILE A 70 4.92 -2.15 -14.16
C ILE A 70 3.82 -1.11 -14.37
N VAL A 71 3.16 -1.09 -15.53
CA VAL A 71 2.07 -0.16 -15.85
C VAL A 71 0.85 -0.48 -14.98
N LYS A 72 0.56 -1.77 -14.77
CA LYS A 72 -0.55 -2.20 -13.89
C LYS A 72 -0.26 -1.89 -12.43
N VAL A 73 0.97 -2.08 -11.97
CA VAL A 73 1.39 -1.74 -10.60
C VAL A 73 1.35 -0.22 -10.38
N GLN A 74 1.75 0.60 -11.36
CA GLN A 74 1.67 2.06 -11.28
C GLN A 74 0.22 2.54 -11.22
N LYS A 75 -0.66 1.99 -12.08
CA LYS A 75 -2.10 2.27 -12.05
C LYS A 75 -2.73 1.88 -10.71
N TRP A 76 -2.37 0.72 -10.17
CA TRP A 76 -2.85 0.26 -8.86
C TRP A 76 -2.46 1.22 -7.73
N LEU A 77 -1.26 1.79 -7.80
CA LEU A 77 -0.79 2.77 -6.83
C LEU A 77 -1.37 4.17 -7.08
N GLY A 78 -2.16 4.41 -8.12
CA GLY A 78 -2.71 5.74 -8.43
C GLY A 78 -1.65 6.76 -8.86
N VAL A 79 -0.51 6.29 -9.39
CA VAL A 79 0.48 7.16 -10.03
C VAL A 79 -0.04 7.47 -11.44
N CYS A 80 -0.24 8.75 -11.79
CA CYS A 80 -0.57 9.18 -13.16
C CYS A 80 0.69 9.62 -13.92
N GLU A 81 0.74 9.33 -15.22
CA GLU A 81 1.86 9.53 -16.15
C GLU A 81 2.43 10.96 -16.16
N TYR A 82 3.74 11.16 -16.03
CA TYR A 82 4.74 10.97 -17.10
C TYR A 82 5.63 9.72 -16.88
N CYS A 83 5.47 8.72 -17.76
CA CYS A 83 6.20 7.45 -17.75
C CYS A 83 7.63 7.59 -18.29
N ASP A 84 8.60 8.00 -17.46
CA ASP A 84 10.03 7.88 -17.79
C ASP A 84 10.69 6.57 -17.30
N ASN A 85 9.90 5.63 -16.76
CA ASN A 85 10.47 4.43 -16.11
C ASN A 85 10.13 3.11 -16.81
N ALA A 86 9.44 3.12 -17.96
CA ALA A 86 9.31 1.91 -18.78
C ALA A 86 10.69 1.42 -19.28
N ASP A 87 11.63 2.35 -19.47
CA ASP A 87 13.03 2.08 -19.82
C ASP A 87 13.87 1.59 -18.62
N TYR A 88 13.39 1.74 -17.38
CA TYR A 88 14.12 1.41 -16.14
C TYR A 88 13.90 -0.03 -15.64
N ASP A 89 13.35 -0.94 -16.45
CA ASP A 89 13.36 -2.38 -16.12
C ASP A 89 14.70 -3.03 -16.49
N HIS A 90 15.73 -2.77 -15.67
CA HIS A 90 17.07 -3.35 -15.84
C HIS A 90 17.12 -4.87 -15.70
N ARG A 91 16.02 -5.55 -15.36
CA ARG A 91 15.94 -7.01 -15.29
C ARG A 91 16.05 -7.69 -16.66
N LYS A 92 15.92 -6.93 -17.75
CA LYS A 92 16.16 -7.40 -19.13
C LYS A 92 17.55 -7.07 -19.71
N THR A 93 18.42 -6.36 -19.00
CA THR A 93 19.73 -5.93 -19.56
C THR A 93 20.91 -6.75 -19.05
N ARG A 94 20.76 -8.08 -19.06
CA ARG A 94 21.88 -9.02 -19.00
C ARG A 94 21.96 -9.75 -20.34
N LEU A 95 23.06 -9.50 -21.07
CA LEU A 95 23.47 -10.06 -22.37
C LEU A 95 23.05 -9.28 -23.63
N LYS A 96 23.76 -8.19 -23.92
CA LYS A 96 24.23 -7.98 -25.31
C LYS A 96 25.75 -7.99 -25.29
N ALA A 97 26.28 -8.91 -26.08
CA ALA A 97 27.66 -9.33 -26.11
C ALA A 97 28.62 -8.16 -26.35
N VAL A 98 29.76 -8.24 -25.68
CA VAL A 98 31.02 -7.63 -26.10
C VAL A 98 31.27 -8.06 -27.55
N ARG A 99 30.97 -7.19 -28.52
CA ARG A 99 31.48 -7.33 -29.88
C ARG A 99 32.64 -6.37 -30.04
N ARG A 100 33.84 -6.90 -29.78
CA ARG A 100 35.10 -6.35 -30.31
C ARG A 100 34.93 -6.12 -31.81
N LEU A 101 35.23 -4.91 -32.27
CA LEU A 101 35.76 -4.71 -33.60
C LEU A 101 36.96 -3.77 -33.48
N ARG A 102 37.94 -4.08 -34.34
CA ARG A 102 39.31 -3.57 -34.42
C ARG A 102 39.42 -2.05 -34.36
#